data_AF-A0A8B9KUT6-F1
#
_entry.id   AF-A0A8B9KUT6-F1
#
_cell.length_a   1.000
_cell.length_b   1.000
_cell.length_c   1.000
_cell.angle_alpha   90.00
_cell.angle_beta   90.00
_cell.angle_gamma   90.00
#
_symmetry.space_group_name_H-M   'P 1'
#
loop_
_entity.id
_entity.type
_entity.pdbx_description
1 polymer ?
#
loop_
_entity_poly.entity_id
_entity_poly.type
_entity_poly.pdbx_seq_one_letter_code
_entity_poly.pdbx_strand_id
1 'polypeptide(L)'
;MHETVEGYRKYFNQIVGFFVVEDHILHATQGLVTRAFTDELWNMALSKIIAVLRTHSSYCNDPDLVLELKNLIVIFADTLQGYGFSVNRLFDLLFEIRDQYNETLLKKWALVFREIFEEDNYSPIPVETEEEYKSVISRFPFHDAEIEKQPFPKKLPMSQSVPQIYIQVKEFIYASLKFSESLHRSSTEIDDMLRKSTNLLLTRTLSGCLQNLIKKPHIGLTELVQIIINTTHLEQACKYLEDFITNITNVSPETVHTTRLYGLSTFKDARHAAEGEIYTKLNQKIDEFIQLADYEWNIGESDGRASGYLMDLINFLRSTFQVFTHLPSHTKLLELQCNIL
;
A
#
# COMPACT_ATOMS: atom_id res chain seq x y z
N MET A 1 12.60 11.12 -30.78
CA MET A 1 12.79 9.68 -31.06
C MET A 1 11.69 8.98 -30.27
N HIS A 2 10.70 8.41 -30.95
CA HIS A 2 9.37 8.15 -30.40
C HIS A 2 9.39 7.31 -29.11
N GLU A 3 8.72 7.82 -28.06
CA GLU A 3 8.36 7.16 -26.80
C GLU A 3 7.37 6.02 -27.04
N THR A 4 7.72 5.12 -27.94
CA THR A 4 6.90 3.96 -28.30
C THR A 4 7.77 2.74 -28.15
N VAL A 5 7.17 1.66 -27.68
CA VAL A 5 7.79 0.34 -27.50
C VAL A 5 8.47 -0.11 -28.80
N GLU A 6 7.84 0.19 -29.93
CA GLU A 6 8.38 -0.10 -31.26
C GLU A 6 9.66 0.70 -31.57
N GLY A 7 9.72 1.96 -31.13
CA GLY A 7 10.93 2.79 -31.19
C GLY A 7 12.10 2.15 -30.44
N TYR A 8 11.87 1.69 -29.21
CA TYR A 8 12.89 0.98 -28.42
C TYR A 8 13.31 -0.33 -29.06
N ARG A 9 12.35 -1.13 -29.52
CA ARG A 9 12.62 -2.41 -30.20
C ARG A 9 13.50 -2.19 -31.44
N LYS A 10 13.16 -1.21 -32.28
CA LYS A 10 13.97 -0.88 -33.47
C LYS A 10 15.37 -0.42 -33.08
N TYR A 11 15.48 0.44 -32.07
CA TYR A 11 16.76 0.93 -31.56
C TYR A 11 17.67 -0.21 -31.07
N PHE A 12 17.16 -1.09 -30.21
CA PHE A 12 17.92 -2.23 -29.72
C PHE A 12 18.29 -3.21 -30.83
N ASN A 13 17.36 -3.54 -31.74
CA ASN A 13 17.63 -4.44 -32.85
C ASN A 13 18.71 -3.92 -33.79
N GLN A 14 18.78 -2.60 -34.03
CA GLN A 14 19.84 -1.99 -34.85
C GLN A 14 21.21 -2.15 -34.20
N ILE A 15 21.29 -1.96 -32.88
CA ILE A 15 22.53 -2.12 -32.12
C ILE A 15 22.97 -3.58 -32.11
N VAL A 16 22.06 -4.51 -31.78
CA VAL A 16 22.36 -5.95 -31.82
C VAL A 16 22.82 -6.35 -33.21
N GLY A 17 22.11 -5.95 -34.27
CA GLY A 17 22.47 -6.28 -35.64
C GLY A 17 23.88 -5.82 -36.01
N PHE A 18 24.27 -4.61 -35.57
CA PHE A 18 25.62 -4.12 -35.77
C PHE A 18 26.68 -4.99 -35.04
N PHE A 19 26.51 -5.25 -33.74
CA PHE A 19 27.49 -6.01 -32.96
C PHE A 19 27.58 -7.48 -33.36
N VAL A 20 26.47 -8.10 -33.81
CA VAL A 20 26.46 -9.47 -34.33
C VAL A 20 27.24 -9.58 -35.64
N VAL A 21 27.12 -8.58 -36.52
CA VAL A 21 27.89 -8.55 -37.77
C VAL A 21 29.39 -8.36 -37.49
N GLU A 22 29.74 -7.46 -36.58
CA GLU A 22 31.14 -7.24 -36.17
C GLU A 22 31.75 -8.50 -35.53
N ASP A 23 31.01 -9.20 -34.68
CA ASP A 23 31.46 -10.48 -34.08
C ASP A 23 31.64 -11.57 -35.14
N HIS A 24 30.73 -11.65 -36.12
CA HIS A 24 30.89 -12.58 -37.24
C HIS A 24 32.12 -12.26 -38.09
N ILE A 25 32.41 -10.98 -38.36
CA ILE A 25 33.61 -10.55 -39.10
C ILE A 25 34.88 -10.91 -38.32
N LEU A 26 34.89 -10.69 -37.00
CA LEU A 26 36.00 -11.06 -36.12
C LEU A 26 36.32 -12.56 -36.22
N HIS A 27 35.30 -13.41 -36.32
CA HIS A 27 35.48 -14.87 -36.43
C HIS A 27 35.76 -15.35 -37.87
N ALA A 28 35.23 -14.67 -38.88
CA ALA A 28 35.37 -15.06 -40.28
C ALA A 28 36.64 -14.52 -40.95
N THR A 29 37.27 -13.47 -40.41
CA THR A 29 38.40 -12.78 -41.04
C THR A 29 39.63 -12.74 -40.12
N GLN A 30 40.83 -12.80 -40.70
CA GLN A 30 42.08 -12.67 -39.94
C GLN A 30 42.58 -11.22 -40.00
N GLY A 31 42.52 -10.51 -38.88
CA GLY A 31 43.23 -9.23 -38.68
C GLY A 31 42.50 -7.95 -39.08
N LEU A 32 41.25 -8.02 -39.58
CA LEU A 32 40.44 -6.82 -39.89
C LEU A 32 39.83 -6.18 -38.63
N VAL A 33 39.38 -7.02 -37.69
CA VAL A 33 38.80 -6.60 -36.42
C VAL A 33 39.52 -7.37 -35.31
N THR A 34 39.76 -6.72 -34.17
CA THR A 34 40.35 -7.34 -32.99
C THR A 34 39.34 -7.33 -31.86
N ARG A 35 39.39 -8.32 -30.96
CA ARG A 35 38.48 -8.40 -29.81
C ARG A 35 38.55 -7.13 -28.95
N ALA A 36 39.75 -6.57 -28.75
CA ALA A 36 39.96 -5.34 -28.00
C ALA A 36 39.23 -4.13 -28.61
N PHE A 37 39.23 -4.00 -29.94
CA PHE A 37 38.50 -2.94 -30.63
C PHE A 37 36.98 -3.10 -30.47
N THR A 38 36.45 -4.32 -30.64
CA THR A 38 35.02 -4.59 -30.48
C THR A 38 34.56 -4.33 -29.03
N ASP A 39 35.38 -4.68 -28.04
CA ASP A 39 35.10 -4.44 -26.63
C ASP A 39 35.10 -2.93 -26.30
N GLU A 40 36.04 -2.14 -26.85
CA GLU A 40 36.06 -0.68 -26.68
C GLU A 40 34.83 -0.02 -27.31
N LEU A 41 34.47 -0.45 -28.53
CA LEU A 41 33.29 0.03 -29.24
C LEU A 41 32.01 -0.30 -28.49
N TRP A 42 31.91 -1.52 -27.93
CA TRP A 42 30.82 -1.92 -27.07
C TRP A 42 30.73 -1.06 -25.82
N ASN A 43 31.84 -0.81 -25.12
CA ASN A 43 31.86 0.04 -23.92
C ASN A 43 31.39 1.48 -24.21
N MET A 44 31.77 2.03 -25.36
CA MET A 44 31.31 3.36 -25.79
C MET A 44 29.82 3.36 -26.13
N ALA A 45 29.35 2.35 -26.88
CA ALA A 45 27.93 2.20 -27.22
C ALA A 45 27.08 2.00 -25.96
N LEU A 46 27.47 1.10 -25.08
CA LEU A 46 26.81 0.80 -23.81
C LEU A 46 26.67 2.04 -22.93
N SER A 47 27.71 2.88 -22.85
CA SER A 47 27.64 4.13 -22.10
C SER A 47 26.61 5.11 -22.67
N LYS A 48 26.48 5.20 -24.00
CA LYS A 48 25.45 6.02 -24.66
C LYS A 48 24.05 5.43 -24.48
N ILE A 49 23.91 4.12 -24.61
CA ILE A 49 22.64 3.40 -24.43
C ILE A 49 22.11 3.63 -23.02
N ILE A 50 22.95 3.45 -22.00
CA ILE A 50 22.57 3.69 -20.60
C ILE A 50 22.13 5.13 -20.39
N ALA A 51 22.85 6.11 -20.93
CA ALA A 51 22.47 7.51 -20.81
C ALA A 51 21.09 7.80 -21.40
N VAL A 52 20.82 7.30 -22.62
CA VAL A 52 19.51 7.46 -23.28
C VAL A 52 18.40 6.78 -22.48
N LEU A 53 18.62 5.55 -22.03
CA LEU A 53 17.63 4.79 -21.28
C LEU A 53 17.31 5.42 -19.92
N ARG A 54 18.32 5.92 -19.18
CA ARG A 54 18.09 6.64 -17.92
C ARG A 54 17.24 7.89 -18.11
N THR A 55 17.58 8.70 -19.11
CA THR A 55 16.82 9.91 -19.41
C THR A 55 15.38 9.56 -19.72
N HIS A 56 15.14 8.59 -20.60
CA HIS A 56 13.78 8.25 -20.99
C HIS A 56 13.00 7.54 -19.90
N SER A 57 13.63 6.63 -19.13
CA SER A 57 12.97 5.97 -18.03
C SER A 57 12.48 7.00 -17.02
N SER A 58 13.30 8.02 -16.69
CA SER A 58 12.99 9.06 -15.70
C SER A 58 11.69 9.84 -15.95
N TYR A 59 11.26 9.98 -17.21
CA TYR A 59 10.02 10.67 -17.58
C TYR A 59 8.82 9.73 -17.72
N CYS A 60 9.04 8.42 -17.70
CA CYS A 60 7.98 7.42 -17.84
C CYS A 60 7.17 7.29 -16.54
N ASN A 61 5.90 7.71 -16.59
CA ASN A 61 4.95 7.58 -15.50
C ASN A 61 3.95 6.44 -15.70
N ASP A 62 4.08 5.66 -16.77
CA ASP A 62 3.24 4.50 -17.05
C ASP A 62 3.95 3.21 -16.58
N PRO A 63 3.43 2.51 -15.56
CA PRO A 63 3.98 1.24 -15.09
C PRO A 63 4.09 0.18 -16.19
N ASP A 64 3.12 0.09 -17.10
CA ASP A 64 3.09 -0.95 -18.12
C ASP A 64 4.18 -0.70 -19.17
N LEU A 65 4.38 0.56 -19.58
CA LEU A 65 5.48 0.94 -20.48
C LEU A 65 6.86 0.68 -19.87
N VAL A 66 7.02 0.90 -18.55
CA VAL A 66 8.28 0.58 -17.85
C VAL A 66 8.55 -0.93 -17.84
N LEU A 67 7.52 -1.76 -17.64
CA LEU A 67 7.67 -3.22 -17.71
C LEU A 67 8.06 -3.69 -19.11
N GLU A 68 7.42 -3.14 -20.15
CA GLU A 68 7.77 -3.46 -21.53
C GLU A 68 9.21 -3.05 -21.87
N LEU A 69 9.63 -1.85 -21.45
CA LEU A 69 11.00 -1.39 -21.60
C LEU A 69 11.99 -2.32 -20.88
N LYS A 70 11.67 -2.71 -19.64
CA LYS A 70 12.48 -3.67 -18.88
C LYS A 70 12.62 -5.00 -19.62
N ASN A 71 11.54 -5.54 -20.18
CA ASN A 71 11.60 -6.80 -20.93
C ASN A 71 12.46 -6.68 -22.20
N LEU A 72 12.38 -5.55 -22.91
CA LEU A 72 13.24 -5.28 -24.06
C LEU A 72 14.73 -5.19 -23.66
N ILE A 73 15.04 -4.54 -22.53
CA ILE A 73 16.42 -4.44 -22.03
C ILE A 73 16.96 -5.81 -21.62
N VAL A 74 16.15 -6.65 -20.97
CA VAL A 74 16.54 -8.03 -20.60
C VAL A 74 16.86 -8.85 -21.86
N ILE A 75 15.96 -8.89 -22.84
CA ILE A 75 16.20 -9.61 -24.10
C ILE A 75 17.45 -9.09 -24.81
N PHE A 76 17.64 -7.77 -24.83
CA PHE A 76 18.82 -7.12 -25.41
C PHE A 76 20.11 -7.55 -24.69
N ALA A 77 20.09 -7.57 -23.36
CA ALA A 77 21.22 -8.00 -22.54
C ALA A 77 21.55 -9.48 -22.74
N ASP A 78 20.55 -10.37 -22.67
CA ASP A 78 20.73 -11.81 -22.82
C ASP A 78 21.28 -12.17 -24.21
N THR A 79 20.77 -11.49 -25.25
CA THR A 79 21.24 -11.69 -26.63
C THR A 79 22.72 -11.37 -26.74
N LEU A 80 23.16 -10.20 -26.28
CA LEU A 80 24.56 -9.79 -26.37
C LEU A 80 25.49 -10.57 -25.44
N GLN A 81 24.98 -11.01 -24.29
CA GLN A 81 25.70 -11.92 -23.40
C GLN A 81 26.01 -13.25 -24.10
N GLY A 82 25.10 -13.75 -24.95
CA GLY A 82 25.33 -14.93 -25.79
C GLY A 82 26.51 -14.81 -26.76
N TYR A 83 26.86 -13.58 -27.19
CA TYR A 83 28.04 -13.28 -28.01
C TYR A 83 29.30 -12.92 -27.16
N GLY A 84 29.20 -13.08 -25.84
CA GLY A 84 30.31 -12.84 -24.90
C GLY A 84 30.56 -11.36 -24.58
N PHE A 85 29.62 -10.46 -24.86
CA PHE A 85 29.72 -9.05 -24.43
C PHE A 85 29.36 -8.88 -22.96
N SER A 86 30.04 -7.97 -22.27
CA SER A 86 29.75 -7.65 -20.86
C SER A 86 28.49 -6.77 -20.74
N VAL A 87 27.46 -7.28 -20.07
CA VAL A 87 26.15 -6.63 -19.95
C VAL A 87 25.78 -6.21 -18.52
N ASN A 88 26.68 -6.38 -17.55
CA ASN A 88 26.41 -6.11 -16.13
C ASN A 88 25.86 -4.70 -15.87
N ARG A 89 26.35 -3.69 -16.60
CA ARG A 89 25.88 -2.29 -16.47
C ARG A 89 24.43 -2.09 -16.92
N LEU A 90 23.88 -2.97 -17.76
CA LEU A 90 22.45 -2.96 -18.12
C LEU A 90 21.60 -3.49 -16.97
N PHE A 91 22.08 -4.49 -16.23
CA PHE A 91 21.40 -4.98 -15.03
C PHE A 91 21.43 -3.95 -13.89
N ASP A 92 22.54 -3.21 -13.73
CA ASP A 92 22.61 -2.08 -12.80
C ASP A 92 21.55 -1.02 -13.12
N LEU A 93 21.41 -0.67 -14.41
CA LEU A 93 20.38 0.23 -14.89
C LEU A 93 18.96 -0.31 -14.63
N LEU A 94 18.72 -1.61 -14.80
CA LEU A 94 17.42 -2.23 -14.49
C LEU A 94 17.05 -2.07 -13.00
N PHE A 95 18.03 -2.07 -12.09
CA PHE A 95 17.77 -1.77 -10.68
C PHE A 95 17.41 -0.30 -10.44
N GLU A 96 18.05 0.64 -11.13
CA GLU A 96 17.65 2.05 -11.09
C GLU A 96 16.20 2.24 -11.60
N ILE A 97 15.86 1.59 -12.72
CA ILE A 97 14.51 1.63 -13.32
C ILE A 97 13.46 1.00 -12.39
N ARG A 98 13.83 -0.06 -11.66
CA ARG A 98 12.95 -0.69 -10.66
C ARG A 98 12.53 0.29 -9.58
N ASP A 99 13.47 1.04 -9.03
CA ASP A 99 13.17 1.95 -7.94
C ASP A 99 12.21 3.05 -8.41
N GLN A 100 12.39 3.53 -9.64
CA GLN A 100 11.45 4.42 -10.30
C GLN A 100 10.08 3.78 -10.54
N TYR A 101 10.03 2.53 -11.02
CA TYR A 101 8.79 1.78 -11.21
C TYR A 101 8.00 1.67 -9.90
N ASN A 102 8.68 1.32 -8.80
CA ASN A 102 8.07 1.26 -7.48
C ASN A 102 7.51 2.62 -7.04
N GLU A 103 8.22 3.72 -7.28
CA GLU A 103 7.71 5.06 -6.99
C GLU A 103 6.44 5.41 -7.80
N THR A 104 6.40 5.03 -9.08
CA THR A 104 5.22 5.19 -9.94
C THR A 104 4.04 4.35 -9.44
N LEU A 105 4.28 3.09 -9.05
CA LEU A 105 3.25 2.25 -8.42
C LEU A 105 2.73 2.89 -7.13
N LEU A 106 3.62 3.36 -6.25
CA LEU A 106 3.21 3.98 -4.98
C LEU A 106 2.32 5.21 -5.21
N LYS A 107 2.57 6.02 -6.25
CA LYS A 107 1.70 7.14 -6.64
C LYS A 107 0.33 6.67 -7.16
N LYS A 108 0.30 5.65 -8.02
CA LYS A 108 -0.95 5.10 -8.56
C LYS A 108 -1.82 4.50 -7.44
N TRP A 109 -1.24 3.75 -6.52
CA TRP A 109 -1.99 3.16 -5.41
C TRP A 109 -2.40 4.18 -4.35
N ALA A 110 -1.70 5.32 -4.24
CA ALA A 110 -2.17 6.44 -3.41
C ALA A 110 -3.54 6.97 -3.87
N LEU A 111 -3.78 7.00 -5.20
CA LEU A 111 -5.06 7.40 -5.77
C LEU A 111 -6.12 6.33 -5.50
N VAL A 112 -5.81 5.06 -5.75
CA VAL A 112 -6.72 3.94 -5.51
C VAL A 112 -7.16 3.90 -4.04
N PHE A 113 -6.25 4.05 -3.08
CA PHE A 113 -6.63 4.08 -1.67
C PHE A 113 -7.49 5.30 -1.32
N ARG A 114 -7.25 6.45 -1.96
CA ARG A 114 -8.08 7.64 -1.74
C ARG A 114 -9.50 7.43 -2.25
N GLU A 115 -9.65 6.84 -3.44
CA GLU A 115 -10.95 6.47 -4.02
C GLU A 115 -11.69 5.50 -3.10
N ILE A 116 -11.02 4.45 -2.60
CA ILE A 116 -11.62 3.50 -1.64
C ILE A 116 -12.13 4.22 -0.38
N PHE A 117 -11.36 5.16 0.18
CA PHE A 117 -11.80 5.92 1.34
C PHE A 117 -12.91 6.93 1.03
N GLU A 118 -12.99 7.45 -0.19
CA GLU A 118 -14.05 8.37 -0.59
C GLU A 118 -15.38 7.65 -0.87
N GLU A 119 -15.32 6.40 -1.35
CA GLU A 119 -16.49 5.55 -1.60
C GLU A 119 -16.98 4.77 -0.37
N ASP A 120 -16.16 4.64 0.68
CA ASP A 120 -16.52 3.88 1.87
C ASP A 120 -17.66 4.55 2.65
N ASN A 121 -18.57 3.72 3.17
CA ASN A 121 -19.70 4.19 3.97
C ASN A 121 -19.44 4.15 5.48
N TYR A 122 -18.23 3.74 5.89
CA TYR A 122 -17.78 3.65 7.27
C TYR A 122 -18.79 2.97 8.21
N SER A 123 -19.43 1.89 7.74
CA SER A 123 -20.36 1.09 8.51
C SER A 123 -19.97 -0.39 8.53
N PRO A 124 -20.33 -1.14 9.59
CA PRO A 124 -20.17 -2.59 9.64
C PRO A 124 -20.83 -3.28 8.44
N ILE A 125 -20.13 -4.21 7.79
CA ILE A 125 -20.67 -4.91 6.61
C ILE A 125 -21.86 -5.79 7.03
N PRO A 126 -23.08 -5.54 6.51
CA PRO A 126 -24.21 -6.44 6.72
C PRO A 126 -24.03 -7.69 5.87
N VAL A 127 -24.37 -8.84 6.44
CA VAL A 127 -24.33 -10.13 5.77
C VAL A 127 -25.63 -10.87 6.06
N GLU A 128 -26.46 -11.01 5.03
CA GLU A 128 -27.79 -11.59 5.16
C GLU A 128 -27.79 -13.11 4.93
N THR A 129 -26.82 -13.61 4.17
CA THR A 129 -26.76 -15.02 3.74
C THR A 129 -25.38 -15.64 3.95
N GLU A 130 -25.33 -16.97 3.97
CA GLU A 130 -24.06 -17.71 4.08
C GLU A 130 -23.21 -17.53 2.81
N GLU A 131 -23.85 -17.34 1.66
CA GLU A 131 -23.19 -17.06 0.38
C GLU A 131 -22.47 -15.71 0.41
N GLU A 132 -23.12 -14.66 0.92
CA GLU A 132 -22.50 -13.35 1.11
C GLU A 132 -21.32 -13.42 2.10
N TYR A 133 -21.48 -14.16 3.19
CA TYR A 133 -20.41 -14.37 4.16
C TYR A 133 -19.20 -15.02 3.49
N LYS A 134 -19.39 -16.14 2.79
CA LYS A 134 -18.32 -16.84 2.06
C LYS A 134 -17.65 -15.94 1.03
N SER A 135 -18.42 -15.11 0.32
CA SER A 135 -17.88 -14.13 -0.63
C SER A 135 -16.92 -13.16 0.04
N VAL A 136 -17.28 -12.59 1.20
CA VAL A 136 -16.40 -11.67 1.95
C VAL A 136 -15.17 -12.38 2.50
N ILE A 137 -15.33 -13.56 3.12
CA ILE A 137 -14.20 -14.32 3.70
C ILE A 137 -13.23 -14.82 2.62
N SER A 138 -13.71 -15.12 1.41
CA SER A 138 -12.83 -15.49 0.29
C SER A 138 -11.92 -14.34 -0.16
N ARG A 139 -12.38 -13.10 0.04
CA ARG A 139 -11.67 -11.87 -0.33
C ARG A 139 -10.77 -11.36 0.78
N PHE A 140 -11.14 -11.58 2.04
CA PHE A 140 -10.44 -11.10 3.21
C PHE A 140 -10.40 -12.18 4.30
N PRO A 141 -9.21 -12.60 4.76
CA PRO A 141 -9.08 -13.65 5.77
C PRO A 141 -9.51 -13.13 7.15
N PHE A 142 -10.79 -13.34 7.46
CA PHE A 142 -11.38 -12.99 8.75
C PHE A 142 -11.86 -14.24 9.48
N HIS A 143 -11.47 -14.37 10.74
CA HIS A 143 -11.84 -15.49 11.60
C HIS A 143 -12.26 -14.95 12.96
N ASP A 144 -13.54 -15.14 13.30
CA ASP A 144 -14.10 -14.71 14.57
C ASP A 144 -15.13 -15.74 15.02
N ALA A 145 -14.75 -16.50 16.06
CA ALA A 145 -15.53 -17.63 16.56
C ALA A 145 -16.88 -17.22 17.17
N GLU A 146 -17.03 -15.96 17.61
CA GLU A 146 -18.30 -15.46 18.13
C GLU A 146 -19.25 -15.09 16.99
N ILE A 147 -18.74 -14.41 15.97
CA ILE A 147 -19.53 -14.01 14.79
C ILE A 147 -19.89 -15.21 13.91
N GLU A 148 -19.01 -16.21 13.81
CA GLU A 148 -19.30 -17.45 13.08
C GLU A 148 -20.50 -18.20 13.65
N LYS A 149 -20.64 -18.22 14.99
CA LYS A 149 -21.75 -18.89 15.69
C LYS A 149 -23.09 -18.14 15.62
N GLN A 150 -23.09 -16.86 15.27
CA GLN A 150 -24.32 -16.07 15.19
C GLN A 150 -25.17 -16.49 13.98
N PRO A 151 -26.51 -16.56 14.15
CA PRO A 151 -27.43 -16.76 13.03
C PRO A 151 -27.44 -15.54 12.10
N PHE A 152 -27.84 -15.75 10.85
CA PHE A 152 -28.05 -14.66 9.90
C PHE A 152 -29.37 -13.92 10.19
N PRO A 153 -29.46 -12.61 9.91
CA PRO A 153 -28.41 -11.73 9.38
C PRO A 153 -27.38 -11.34 10.45
N LYS A 154 -26.09 -11.35 10.08
CA LYS A 154 -24.98 -10.96 10.95
C LYS A 154 -24.25 -9.73 10.40
N LYS A 155 -23.52 -9.02 11.24
CA LYS A 155 -22.72 -7.85 10.83
C LYS A 155 -21.25 -8.10 11.13
N LEU A 156 -20.41 -7.89 10.13
CA LEU A 156 -18.97 -7.91 10.30
C LEU A 156 -18.50 -6.56 10.85
N PRO A 157 -17.56 -6.53 11.81
CA PRO A 157 -17.19 -5.32 12.53
C PRO A 157 -16.47 -4.28 11.64
N MET A 158 -15.81 -4.71 10.58
CA MET A 158 -15.13 -3.84 9.61
C MET A 158 -16.07 -3.29 8.53
N SER A 159 -15.66 -2.20 7.87
CA SER A 159 -16.32 -1.69 6.66
C SER A 159 -15.75 -2.30 5.38
N GLN A 160 -16.40 -2.01 4.24
CA GLN A 160 -16.01 -2.52 2.92
C GLN A 160 -14.61 -2.07 2.50
N SER A 161 -14.11 -0.93 3.01
CA SER A 161 -12.73 -0.51 2.72
C SER A 161 -11.67 -1.52 3.15
N VAL A 162 -11.88 -2.30 4.22
CA VAL A 162 -10.86 -3.24 4.72
C VAL A 162 -10.58 -4.38 3.72
N PRO A 163 -11.58 -5.17 3.28
CA PRO A 163 -11.37 -6.16 2.22
C PRO A 163 -10.83 -5.56 0.92
N GLN A 164 -11.29 -4.37 0.53
CA GLN A 164 -10.83 -3.71 -0.69
C GLN A 164 -9.35 -3.32 -0.61
N ILE A 165 -8.91 -2.68 0.49
CA ILE A 165 -7.51 -2.33 0.72
C ILE A 165 -6.64 -3.59 0.71
N TYR A 166 -7.08 -4.66 1.38
CA TYR A 166 -6.33 -5.92 1.41
C TYR A 166 -6.10 -6.49 0.00
N ILE A 167 -7.13 -6.51 -0.84
CA ILE A 167 -7.01 -6.91 -2.25
C ILE A 167 -6.03 -6.01 -2.99
N GLN A 168 -6.15 -4.68 -2.87
CA GLN A 168 -5.26 -3.75 -3.57
C GLN A 168 -3.80 -3.86 -3.13
N VAL A 169 -3.53 -4.20 -1.86
CA VAL A 169 -2.18 -4.49 -1.40
C VAL A 169 -1.65 -5.77 -2.03
N LYS A 170 -2.47 -6.82 -2.19
CA LYS A 170 -2.07 -8.03 -2.93
C LYS A 170 -1.78 -7.74 -4.41
N GLU A 171 -2.61 -6.93 -5.06
CA GLU A 171 -2.38 -6.49 -6.45
C GLU A 171 -1.08 -5.68 -6.58
N PHE A 172 -0.76 -4.83 -5.61
CA PHE A 172 0.53 -4.14 -5.57
C PHE A 172 1.69 -5.13 -5.47
N ILE A 173 1.60 -6.13 -4.59
CA ILE A 173 2.63 -7.15 -4.42
C ILE A 173 2.84 -7.91 -5.74
N TYR A 174 1.76 -8.29 -6.43
CA TYR A 174 1.86 -8.91 -7.75
C TYR A 174 2.50 -7.99 -8.78
N ALA A 175 2.14 -6.71 -8.81
CA ALA A 175 2.73 -5.73 -9.72
C ALA A 175 4.23 -5.53 -9.46
N SER A 176 4.67 -5.54 -8.19
CA SER A 176 6.08 -5.53 -7.82
C SER A 176 6.79 -6.83 -8.21
N LEU A 177 6.14 -7.99 -8.05
CA LEU A 177 6.71 -9.30 -8.41
C LEU A 177 6.94 -9.39 -9.93
N LYS A 178 5.96 -8.94 -10.74
CA LYS A 178 6.04 -8.94 -12.21
C LYS A 178 7.27 -8.21 -12.75
N PHE A 179 7.73 -7.16 -12.06
CA PHE A 179 8.97 -6.47 -12.44
C PHE A 179 10.21 -7.36 -12.19
N SER A 180 10.22 -8.09 -11.08
CA SER A 180 11.35 -8.93 -10.66
C SER A 180 11.51 -10.22 -11.45
N GLU A 181 10.47 -10.66 -12.15
CA GLU A 181 10.56 -11.78 -13.08
C GLU A 181 11.68 -11.53 -14.11
N SER A 182 12.42 -12.56 -14.52
CA SER A 182 13.48 -12.45 -15.54
C SER A 182 14.69 -11.56 -15.18
N LEU A 183 14.88 -11.14 -13.91
CA LEU A 183 16.09 -10.44 -13.46
C LEU A 183 17.19 -11.38 -12.93
N HIS A 184 17.07 -12.69 -13.14
CA HIS A 184 17.99 -13.74 -12.64
C HIS A 184 18.32 -13.66 -11.14
N ARG A 185 17.39 -13.14 -10.33
CA ARG A 185 17.53 -13.01 -8.88
C ARG A 185 17.18 -14.32 -8.17
N SER A 186 17.75 -14.53 -6.98
CA SER A 186 17.31 -15.63 -6.13
C SER A 186 15.90 -15.35 -5.57
N SER A 187 15.17 -16.41 -5.25
CA SER A 187 13.85 -16.27 -4.58
C SER A 187 13.94 -15.44 -3.30
N THR A 188 15.03 -15.57 -2.54
CA THR A 188 15.26 -14.81 -1.30
C THR A 188 15.43 -13.30 -1.53
N GLU A 189 16.10 -12.89 -2.61
CA GLU A 189 16.25 -11.47 -2.94
C GLU A 189 14.93 -10.84 -3.39
N ILE A 190 14.13 -11.60 -4.15
CA ILE A 190 12.78 -11.17 -4.59
C ILE A 190 11.88 -10.99 -3.36
N ASP A 191 11.92 -11.95 -2.45
CA ASP A 191 11.16 -11.98 -1.20
C ASP A 191 11.47 -10.79 -0.28
N ASP A 192 12.75 -10.48 -0.06
CA ASP A 192 13.16 -9.29 0.68
C ASP A 192 12.74 -7.98 -0.02
N MET A 193 12.84 -7.94 -1.35
CA MET A 193 12.44 -6.79 -2.14
C MET A 193 10.93 -6.53 -2.03
N LEU A 194 10.09 -7.56 -2.16
CA LEU A 194 8.64 -7.45 -2.03
C LEU A 194 8.23 -6.97 -0.65
N ARG A 195 8.87 -7.45 0.42
CA ARG A 195 8.57 -6.97 1.77
C ARG A 195 8.97 -5.51 1.95
N LYS A 196 10.13 -5.09 1.41
CA LYS A 196 10.54 -3.67 1.43
C LYS A 196 9.57 -2.77 0.66
N SER A 197 9.16 -3.15 -0.55
CA SER A 197 8.21 -2.35 -1.35
C SER A 197 6.83 -2.29 -0.68
N THR A 198 6.35 -3.41 -0.14
CA THR A 198 5.08 -3.47 0.61
C THR A 198 5.14 -2.61 1.87
N ASN A 199 6.27 -2.62 2.58
CA ASN A 199 6.48 -1.75 3.73
C ASN A 199 6.42 -0.27 3.36
N LEU A 200 6.97 0.14 2.22
CA LEU A 200 6.83 1.51 1.73
C LEU A 200 5.37 1.84 1.39
N LEU A 201 4.64 0.92 0.77
CA LEU A 201 3.21 1.10 0.48
C LEU A 201 2.41 1.32 1.77
N LEU A 202 2.62 0.49 2.80
CA LEU A 202 1.91 0.60 4.06
C LEU A 202 2.30 1.88 4.82
N THR A 203 3.60 2.07 5.08
CA THR A 203 4.11 3.12 5.97
C THR A 203 4.03 4.53 5.37
N ARG A 204 4.19 4.67 4.05
CA ARG A 204 4.22 5.97 3.38
C ARG A 204 2.90 6.30 2.71
N THR A 205 2.42 5.38 1.85
CA THR A 205 1.25 5.66 1.01
C THR A 205 -0.06 5.49 1.77
N LEU A 206 -0.32 4.29 2.31
CA LEU A 206 -1.56 4.00 3.02
C LEU A 206 -1.67 4.83 4.31
N SER A 207 -0.59 4.91 5.08
CA SER A 207 -0.51 5.79 6.25
C SER A 207 -0.81 7.25 5.91
N GLY A 208 -0.21 7.79 4.84
CA GLY A 208 -0.46 9.14 4.38
C GLY A 208 -1.93 9.37 4.01
N CYS A 209 -2.56 8.40 3.32
CA CYS A 209 -3.99 8.45 3.01
C CYS A 209 -4.87 8.42 4.28
N LEU A 210 -4.55 7.56 5.26
CA LEU A 210 -5.26 7.50 6.54
C LEU A 210 -5.13 8.80 7.35
N GLN A 211 -3.94 9.38 7.41
CA GLN A 211 -3.72 10.66 8.11
C GLN A 211 -4.50 11.80 7.45
N ASN A 212 -4.54 11.85 6.12
CA ASN A 212 -5.34 12.82 5.40
C ASN A 212 -6.84 12.61 5.61
N LEU A 213 -7.29 11.35 5.70
CA LEU A 213 -8.67 11.00 6.01
C LEU A 213 -9.08 11.46 7.41
N ILE A 214 -8.28 11.14 8.43
CA ILE A 214 -8.55 11.50 9.83
C ILE A 214 -8.63 13.02 10.03
N LYS A 215 -7.81 13.78 9.28
CA LYS A 215 -7.80 15.25 9.35
C LYS A 215 -8.87 15.94 8.49
N LYS A 216 -9.77 15.19 7.83
CA LYS A 216 -10.85 15.81 7.06
C LYS A 216 -11.77 16.61 8.00
N PRO A 217 -12.11 17.89 7.70
CA PRO A 217 -12.83 18.76 8.63
C PRO A 217 -14.21 18.22 9.02
N HIS A 218 -14.91 17.57 8.08
CA HIS A 218 -16.27 17.08 8.25
C HIS A 218 -16.37 15.60 8.67
N ILE A 219 -15.26 14.97 9.08
CA ILE A 219 -15.31 13.58 9.54
C ILE A 219 -16.09 13.47 10.86
N GLY A 220 -17.03 12.55 10.92
CA GLY A 220 -17.88 12.26 12.07
C GLY A 220 -17.18 11.41 13.13
N LEU A 221 -17.68 11.48 14.38
CA LEU A 221 -17.16 10.65 15.48
C LEU A 221 -17.32 9.15 15.20
N THR A 222 -18.45 8.75 14.64
CA THR A 222 -18.73 7.35 14.27
C THR A 222 -17.79 6.84 13.17
N GLU A 223 -17.45 7.70 12.21
CA GLU A 223 -16.51 7.38 11.13
C GLU A 223 -15.09 7.18 11.69
N LEU A 224 -14.66 8.05 12.61
CA LEU A 224 -13.36 7.91 13.29
C LEU A 224 -13.27 6.60 14.10
N VAL A 225 -14.34 6.22 14.80
CA VAL A 225 -14.43 4.93 15.50
C VAL A 225 -14.30 3.76 14.52
N GLN A 226 -15.03 3.82 13.40
CA GLN A 226 -14.96 2.78 12.38
C GLN A 226 -13.55 2.69 11.76
N ILE A 227 -12.85 3.81 11.57
CA ILE A 227 -11.44 3.82 11.11
C ILE A 227 -10.53 3.11 12.11
N ILE A 228 -10.74 3.28 13.43
CA ILE A 228 -9.98 2.55 14.46
C ILE A 228 -10.22 1.03 14.38
N ILE A 229 -11.47 0.62 14.17
CA ILE A 229 -11.83 -0.80 13.99
C ILE A 229 -11.18 -1.34 12.71
N ASN A 230 -11.32 -0.62 11.61
CA ASN A 230 -10.78 -1.00 10.30
C ASN A 230 -9.26 -1.17 10.33
N THR A 231 -8.55 -0.21 10.93
CA THR A 231 -7.08 -0.25 11.06
C THR A 231 -6.61 -1.42 11.94
N THR A 232 -7.42 -1.84 12.92
CA THR A 232 -7.14 -3.04 13.72
C THR A 232 -7.26 -4.31 12.89
N HIS A 233 -8.27 -4.43 12.02
CA HIS A 233 -8.39 -5.57 11.12
C HIS A 233 -7.32 -5.58 10.02
N LEU A 234 -6.95 -4.41 9.47
CA LEU A 234 -5.84 -4.29 8.52
C LEU A 234 -4.49 -4.68 9.16
N GLU A 235 -4.28 -4.33 10.42
CA GLU A 235 -3.09 -4.75 11.17
C GLU A 235 -3.01 -6.27 11.31
N GLN A 236 -4.12 -6.93 11.66
CA GLN A 236 -4.20 -8.39 11.71
C GLN A 236 -3.95 -9.01 10.32
N ALA A 237 -4.45 -8.35 9.28
CA ALA A 237 -4.31 -8.79 7.90
C ALA A 237 -2.85 -8.84 7.41
N CYS A 238 -1.94 -8.05 8.01
CA CYS A 238 -0.53 -8.03 7.64
C CYS A 238 0.16 -9.39 7.80
N LYS A 239 -0.26 -10.24 8.76
CA LYS A 239 0.30 -11.60 8.89
C LYS A 239 -0.01 -12.44 7.65
N TYR A 240 -1.24 -12.39 7.16
CA TYR A 240 -1.62 -13.09 5.94
C TYR A 240 -0.95 -12.50 4.69
N LEU A 241 -0.60 -11.22 4.69
CA LEU A 241 0.23 -10.63 3.63
C LEU A 241 1.68 -11.14 3.67
N GLU A 242 2.26 -11.32 4.86
CA GLU A 242 3.58 -11.94 5.03
C GLU A 242 3.60 -13.38 4.52
N ASP A 243 2.59 -14.17 4.89
CA ASP A 243 2.42 -15.54 4.41
C ASP A 243 2.21 -15.58 2.89
N PHE A 244 1.41 -14.64 2.38
CA PHE A 244 1.17 -14.52 0.94
C PHE A 244 2.47 -14.22 0.17
N ILE A 245 3.31 -13.28 0.63
CA ILE A 245 4.61 -12.99 0.00
C ILE A 245 5.51 -14.23 0.03
N THR A 246 5.56 -14.92 1.17
CA THR A 246 6.38 -16.14 1.33
C THR A 246 5.92 -17.27 0.39
N ASN A 247 4.61 -17.43 0.23
CA ASN A 247 4.01 -18.44 -0.65
C ASN A 247 4.30 -18.16 -2.13
N ILE A 248 4.20 -16.91 -2.59
CA ILE A 248 4.44 -16.58 -4.01
C ILE A 248 5.93 -16.62 -4.37
N THR A 249 6.84 -16.45 -3.41
CA THR A 249 8.29 -16.53 -3.63
C THR A 249 8.87 -17.94 -3.41
N ASN A 250 8.09 -18.85 -2.83
CA ASN A 250 8.50 -20.21 -2.44
C ASN A 250 9.74 -20.24 -1.52
N VAL A 251 9.90 -19.22 -0.66
CA VAL A 251 10.99 -19.16 0.33
C VAL A 251 10.56 -19.90 1.60
N SER A 252 11.49 -20.65 2.21
CA SER A 252 11.20 -21.36 3.46
C SER A 252 10.93 -20.38 4.61
N PRO A 253 9.86 -20.58 5.41
CA PRO A 253 9.57 -19.78 6.60
C PRO A 253 10.68 -19.82 7.67
N GLU A 254 11.55 -20.84 7.65
CA GLU A 254 12.62 -21.04 8.63
C GLU A 254 13.83 -20.11 8.45
N THR A 255 13.80 -19.24 7.45
CA THR A 255 14.88 -18.26 7.23
C THR A 255 14.74 -17.11 8.25
N VAL A 256 15.44 -17.24 9.39
CA VAL A 256 15.39 -16.40 10.62
C VAL A 256 15.60 -14.88 10.40
N HIS A 257 15.93 -14.41 9.19
CA HIS A 257 16.25 -13.02 8.88
C HIS A 257 15.22 -12.28 8.00
N THR A 258 14.03 -12.85 7.84
CA THR A 258 13.02 -12.28 6.95
C THR A 258 12.43 -10.98 7.52
N THR A 259 12.49 -9.89 6.75
CA THR A 259 11.99 -8.56 7.17
C THR A 259 10.47 -8.60 7.36
N ARG A 260 9.96 -8.45 8.58
CA ARG A 260 8.50 -8.41 8.82
C ARG A 260 7.84 -7.15 8.22
N LEU A 261 6.54 -7.22 7.99
CA LEU A 261 5.77 -6.06 7.58
C LEU A 261 5.56 -5.11 8.76
N TYR A 262 5.79 -3.82 8.55
CA TYR A 262 5.61 -2.74 9.54
C TYR A 262 4.14 -2.33 9.70
N GLY A 263 3.20 -3.24 9.45
CA GLY A 263 1.77 -3.01 9.64
C GLY A 263 1.46 -2.60 11.09
N LEU A 264 2.09 -3.26 12.05
CA LEU A 264 1.85 -3.03 13.48
C LEU A 264 2.14 -1.57 13.90
N SER A 265 3.30 -1.01 13.54
CA SER A 265 3.62 0.39 13.87
C SER A 265 2.74 1.36 13.09
N THR A 266 2.57 1.13 11.79
CA THR A 266 1.82 2.03 10.90
C THR A 266 0.37 2.22 11.35
N PHE A 267 -0.34 1.12 11.57
CA PHE A 267 -1.75 1.18 11.96
C PHE A 267 -1.92 1.59 13.42
N LYS A 268 -0.94 1.32 14.30
CA LYS A 268 -0.92 1.87 15.65
C LYS A 268 -0.85 3.40 15.64
N ASP A 269 0.00 4.01 14.82
CA ASP A 269 0.10 5.47 14.73
C ASP A 269 -1.17 6.09 14.15
N ALA A 270 -1.78 5.48 13.14
CA ALA A 270 -3.07 5.90 12.60
C ALA A 270 -4.19 5.85 13.66
N ARG A 271 -4.25 4.79 14.47
CA ARG A 271 -5.20 4.69 15.59
C ARG A 271 -5.00 5.79 16.63
N HIS A 272 -3.76 6.07 17.03
CA HIS A 272 -3.49 7.15 17.99
C HIS A 272 -3.93 8.51 17.44
N ALA A 273 -3.71 8.77 16.14
CA ALA A 273 -4.18 9.99 15.51
C ALA A 273 -5.72 10.08 15.50
N ALA A 274 -6.41 8.98 15.18
CA ALA A 274 -7.87 8.93 15.20
C ALA A 274 -8.43 9.10 16.63
N GLU A 275 -7.83 8.46 17.64
CA GLU A 275 -8.20 8.63 19.05
C GLU A 275 -8.05 10.09 19.51
N GLY A 276 -6.95 10.75 19.13
CA GLY A 276 -6.71 12.16 19.43
C GLY A 276 -7.75 13.10 18.78
N GLU A 277 -8.16 12.79 17.54
CA GLU A 277 -9.20 13.54 16.84
C GLU A 277 -10.58 13.33 17.48
N ILE A 278 -10.90 12.10 17.91
CA ILE A 278 -12.11 11.80 18.68
C ILE A 278 -12.15 12.64 19.95
N TYR A 279 -11.06 12.68 20.72
CA TYR A 279 -10.97 13.48 21.95
C TYR A 279 -11.18 14.97 21.67
N THR A 280 -10.55 15.50 20.62
CA THR A 280 -10.71 16.91 20.22
C THR A 280 -12.17 17.22 19.87
N LYS A 281 -12.82 16.40 19.03
CA LYS A 281 -14.21 16.60 18.61
C LYS A 281 -15.21 16.43 19.76
N LEU A 282 -14.96 15.49 20.67
CA LEU A 282 -15.78 15.33 21.88
C LEU A 282 -15.73 16.59 22.74
N ASN A 283 -14.53 17.12 23.03
CA ASN A 283 -14.40 18.34 23.83
C ASN A 283 -15.04 19.54 23.15
N GLN A 284 -14.86 19.71 21.84
CA GLN A 284 -15.55 20.75 21.08
C GLN A 284 -17.07 20.65 21.20
N LYS A 285 -17.63 19.43 21.11
CA LYS A 285 -19.07 19.22 21.29
C LYS A 285 -19.54 19.51 22.71
N ILE A 286 -18.76 19.11 23.72
CA ILE A 286 -19.04 19.43 25.13
C ILE A 286 -19.04 20.95 25.33
N ASP A 287 -18.04 21.66 24.81
CA ASP A 287 -17.94 23.12 24.88
C ASP A 287 -19.12 23.82 24.19
N GLU A 288 -19.56 23.33 23.03
CA GLU A 288 -20.76 23.83 22.35
C GLU A 288 -22.01 23.71 23.23
N PHE A 289 -22.20 22.59 23.94
CA PHE A 289 -23.32 22.44 24.88
C PHE A 289 -23.18 23.37 26.09
N ILE A 290 -21.98 23.52 26.65
CA ILE A 290 -21.73 24.39 27.80
C ILE A 290 -21.95 25.87 27.44
N GLN A 291 -21.67 26.28 26.20
CA GLN A 291 -21.95 27.64 25.74
C GLN A 291 -23.45 28.00 25.72
N LEU A 292 -24.34 26.99 25.73
CA LEU A 292 -25.78 27.19 25.88
C LEU A 292 -26.21 27.45 27.34
N ALA A 293 -25.27 27.40 28.29
CA ALA A 293 -25.57 27.63 29.69
C ALA A 293 -25.96 29.09 29.92
N ASP A 294 -27.24 29.30 30.19
CA ASP A 294 -27.78 30.56 30.68
C ASP A 294 -28.16 30.40 32.15
N TYR A 295 -27.34 30.98 33.04
CA TYR A 295 -27.49 30.86 34.47
C TYR A 295 -28.23 32.07 35.04
N GLU A 296 -29.44 31.86 35.54
CA GLU A 296 -30.16 32.85 36.32
C GLU A 296 -29.67 32.83 37.78
N TRP A 297 -28.61 33.58 38.06
CA TRP A 297 -27.96 33.63 39.38
C TRP A 297 -28.81 34.25 40.52
N ASN A 298 -29.97 34.84 40.21
CA ASN A 298 -30.83 35.56 41.16
C ASN A 298 -32.05 34.75 41.64
N ILE A 299 -32.09 33.44 41.39
CA ILE A 299 -33.18 32.59 41.82
C ILE A 299 -33.13 32.37 43.34
N GLY A 300 -34.24 32.63 44.04
CA GLY A 300 -34.35 32.48 45.49
C GLY A 300 -34.45 31.03 46.00
N GLU A 301 -34.96 30.11 45.18
CA GLU A 301 -35.05 28.66 45.46
C GLU A 301 -34.85 27.85 44.18
N SER A 302 -34.08 26.76 44.23
CA SER A 302 -33.84 25.90 43.07
C SER A 302 -35.13 25.22 42.59
N ASP A 303 -35.40 25.21 41.28
CA ASP A 303 -36.52 24.47 40.66
C ASP A 303 -36.37 22.92 40.73
N GLY A 304 -35.28 22.42 41.32
CA GLY A 304 -35.02 20.98 41.53
C GLY A 304 -34.81 20.17 40.24
N ARG A 305 -34.72 20.83 39.08
CA ARG A 305 -34.51 20.21 37.76
C ARG A 305 -33.12 20.52 37.23
N ALA A 306 -32.51 19.54 36.56
CA ALA A 306 -31.26 19.76 35.83
C ALA A 306 -31.53 20.66 34.60
N SER A 307 -30.56 21.54 34.28
CA SER A 307 -30.64 22.41 33.11
C SER A 307 -30.81 21.61 31.82
N GLY A 308 -31.64 22.10 30.88
CA GLY A 308 -31.93 21.40 29.62
C GLY A 308 -30.69 21.03 28.82
N TYR A 309 -29.74 21.97 28.70
CA TYR A 309 -28.47 21.72 27.98
C TYR A 309 -27.63 20.60 28.62
N LEU A 310 -27.68 20.42 29.96
CA LEU A 310 -26.97 19.34 30.65
C LEU A 310 -27.64 17.98 30.37
N MET A 311 -28.97 17.94 30.31
CA MET A 311 -29.69 16.72 29.96
C MET A 311 -29.39 16.30 28.51
N ASP A 312 -29.35 17.26 27.58
CA ASP A 312 -29.00 17.01 26.19
C ASP A 312 -27.54 16.56 26.03
N LEU A 313 -26.62 17.18 26.78
CA LEU A 313 -25.23 16.77 26.84
C LEU A 313 -25.08 15.33 27.35
N ILE A 314 -25.77 14.97 28.44
CA ILE A 314 -25.75 13.60 28.99
C ILE A 314 -26.30 12.60 27.97
N ASN A 315 -27.39 12.93 27.28
CA ASN A 315 -27.98 12.08 26.24
C ASN A 315 -27.00 11.90 25.06
N PHE A 316 -26.34 12.98 24.62
CA PHE A 316 -25.32 12.94 23.58
C PHE A 316 -24.13 12.05 23.99
N LEU A 317 -23.58 12.23 25.19
CA LEU A 317 -22.46 11.44 25.68
C LEU A 317 -22.85 9.96 25.81
N ARG A 318 -24.02 9.65 26.37
CA ARG A 318 -24.51 8.26 26.46
C ARG A 318 -24.64 7.62 25.08
N SER A 319 -25.25 8.31 24.12
CA SER A 319 -25.37 7.81 22.74
C SER A 319 -24.02 7.60 22.07
N THR A 320 -23.06 8.50 22.32
CA THR A 320 -21.72 8.44 21.72
C THR A 320 -20.88 7.32 22.33
N PHE A 321 -20.89 7.18 23.66
CA PHE A 321 -20.17 6.11 24.35
C PHE A 321 -20.74 4.72 24.08
N GLN A 322 -22.04 4.59 23.77
CA GLN A 322 -22.59 3.34 23.28
C GLN A 322 -21.91 2.87 21.99
N VAL A 323 -21.62 3.78 21.06
CA VAL A 323 -20.88 3.44 19.82
C VAL A 323 -19.46 2.97 20.13
N PHE A 324 -18.83 3.52 21.18
CA PHE A 324 -17.47 3.14 21.58
C PHE A 324 -17.38 1.76 22.24
N THR A 325 -18.49 1.16 22.67
CA THR A 325 -18.48 -0.20 23.25
C THR A 325 -18.01 -1.28 22.27
N HIS A 326 -18.04 -1.00 20.97
CA HIS A 326 -17.55 -1.88 19.91
C HIS A 326 -16.06 -1.71 19.60
N LEU A 327 -15.35 -0.80 20.31
CA LEU A 327 -13.91 -0.63 20.15
C LEU A 327 -13.15 -1.78 20.83
N PRO A 328 -12.00 -2.20 20.27
CA PRO A 328 -11.13 -3.19 20.91
C PRO A 328 -10.71 -2.75 22.32
N SER A 329 -10.61 -3.70 23.26
CA SER A 329 -10.32 -3.49 24.69
C SER A 329 -8.99 -2.80 25.02
N HIS A 330 -8.18 -2.44 24.01
CA HIS A 330 -6.87 -1.80 24.15
C HIS A 330 -6.88 -0.29 23.87
N THR A 331 -8.02 0.28 23.50
CA THR A 331 -8.14 1.71 23.17
C THR A 331 -8.32 2.54 24.45
N LYS A 332 -7.49 3.59 24.64
CA LYS A 332 -7.59 4.50 25.81
C LYS A 332 -8.96 5.18 25.97
N LEU A 333 -9.77 5.17 24.91
CA LEU A 333 -11.15 5.65 24.93
C LEU A 333 -12.06 4.87 25.90
N LEU A 334 -11.74 3.60 26.21
CA LEU A 334 -12.44 2.83 27.25
C LEU A 334 -12.12 3.33 28.66
N GLU A 335 -10.91 3.85 28.91
CA GLU A 335 -10.58 4.49 30.19
C GLU A 335 -11.37 5.79 30.37
N LEU A 336 -11.60 6.56 29.29
CA LEU A 336 -12.49 7.73 29.30
C LEU A 336 -13.95 7.32 29.59
N GLN A 337 -14.42 6.22 29.01
CA GLN A 337 -15.77 5.70 29.28
C GLN A 337 -15.94 5.27 30.75
N CYS A 338 -14.94 4.62 31.34
CA CYS A 338 -14.94 4.22 32.76
C CYS A 338 -14.78 5.37 33.75
N ASN A 339 -14.26 6.52 33.32
CA ASN A 339 -14.09 7.70 34.19
C ASN A 339 -15.29 8.67 34.14
N ILE A 340 -16.18 8.53 33.16
CA ILE A 340 -17.35 9.41 32.95
C ILE A 340 -18.66 8.73 33.37
N LEU A 341 -18.75 7.41 33.31
CA LEU A 341 -19.80 6.60 33.94
C LEU A 341 -19.47 6.32 35.41
#